data_AF-A0A1N7DDC2-F1
#
_entry.id   AF-A0A1N7DDC2-F1
#
_cell.length_a   1.000
_cell.length_b   1.000
_cell.length_c   1.000
_cell.angle_alpha   90.00
_cell.angle_beta   90.00
_cell.angle_gamma   90.00
#
_symmetry.space_group_name_H-M   'P 1'
#
loop_
_entity.id
_entity.type
_entity.pdbx_description
1 polymer ?
#
loop_
_entity_poly.entity_id
_entity_poly.type
_entity_poly.pdbx_seq_one_letter_code
_entity_poly.pdbx_strand_id
1 'polypeptide(L)'
;MVPPTGDGGSPAPIDRPILEFLQTRLIATQQVEQAVITDVNGHLELRVTFAQPYYPVLVDKATLAVRWYTNDDFKIHYREVHADSAWECRWDRHRNPHNTRDHFHPPPTAPTLGEDAS
;
A
#
# COMPACT_ATOMS: atom_id res chain seq x y z
N MET A 1 28.42 8.01 21.99
CA MET A 1 27.48 8.86 21.23
C MET A 1 26.13 8.20 21.27
N VAL A 2 25.13 8.88 21.83
CA VAL A 2 23.73 8.46 21.77
C VAL A 2 23.17 9.04 20.47
N PRO A 3 22.54 8.26 19.58
CA PRO A 3 21.94 8.82 18.38
C PRO A 3 20.76 9.73 18.77
N PRO A 4 20.46 10.79 18.00
CA PRO A 4 19.36 11.67 18.33
C PRO A 4 18.03 10.91 18.22
N THR A 5 17.16 11.12 19.20
CA THR A 5 15.73 10.79 19.11
C THR A 5 15.15 11.58 17.95
N GLY A 6 14.81 10.93 16.84
CA GLY A 6 14.28 11.60 15.66
C GLY A 6 12.92 12.25 15.92
N ASP A 7 12.77 13.51 15.50
CA ASP A 7 11.63 14.41 15.73
C ASP A 7 10.35 14.05 14.94
N GLY A 8 10.10 12.77 14.66
CA GLY A 8 8.87 12.34 13.96
C GLY A 8 8.67 12.87 12.53
N GLY A 9 9.69 13.47 11.91
CA GLY A 9 9.53 14.34 10.73
C GLY A 9 9.66 13.73 9.33
N SER A 10 10.01 12.45 9.17
CA SER A 10 10.00 11.76 7.86
C SER A 10 9.78 10.27 8.08
N PRO A 11 9.03 9.58 7.19
CA PRO A 11 8.93 8.12 7.26
C PRO A 11 10.33 7.51 7.12
N ALA A 12 10.53 6.36 7.75
CA ALA A 12 11.76 5.59 7.57
C ALA A 12 12.02 5.31 6.07
N PRO A 13 13.26 4.98 5.66
CA PRO A 13 13.53 4.59 4.27
C PRO A 13 12.68 3.41 3.80
N ILE A 14 12.44 3.31 2.49
CA ILE A 14 11.75 2.15 1.89
C ILE A 14 12.63 0.90 2.03
N ASP A 15 12.02 -0.19 2.50
CA ASP A 15 12.64 -1.51 2.55
C ASP A 15 12.48 -2.21 1.20
N ARG A 16 13.41 -1.93 0.28
CA ARG A 16 13.42 -2.52 -1.06
C ARG A 16 13.52 -4.06 -1.05
N PRO A 17 14.36 -4.72 -0.22
CA PRO A 17 14.38 -6.17 -0.12
C PRO A 17 13.01 -6.80 0.17
N ILE A 18 12.20 -6.18 1.03
CA ILE A 18 10.82 -6.66 1.28
C ILE A 18 9.95 -6.52 0.02
N LEU A 19 10.05 -5.40 -0.71
CA LEU A 19 9.30 -5.24 -1.97
C LEU A 19 9.72 -6.28 -3.04
N GLU A 20 11.01 -6.58 -3.16
CA GLU A 20 11.54 -7.59 -4.09
C GLU A 20 11.10 -9.01 -3.70
N PHE A 21 11.06 -9.30 -2.39
CA PHE A 21 10.52 -10.55 -1.87
C PHE A 21 9.03 -10.70 -2.22
N LEU A 22 8.21 -9.68 -1.94
CA LEU A 22 6.79 -9.69 -2.25
C LEU A 22 6.54 -9.81 -3.77
N GLN A 23 7.28 -9.05 -4.58
CA GLN A 23 7.21 -9.13 -6.04
C GLN A 23 7.43 -10.57 -6.52
N THR A 24 8.52 -11.20 -6.07
CA THR A 24 8.89 -12.57 -6.42
C THR A 24 7.80 -13.57 -6.04
N ARG A 25 7.21 -13.42 -4.85
CA ARG A 25 6.16 -14.32 -4.37
C ARG A 25 4.83 -14.14 -5.13
N LEU A 26 4.47 -12.90 -5.44
CA LEU A 26 3.21 -12.57 -6.09
C LEU A 26 3.19 -12.95 -7.56
N ILE A 27 4.26 -12.63 -8.30
CA ILE A 27 4.34 -12.95 -9.74
C ILE A 27 4.37 -14.45 -10.03
N ALA A 28 4.70 -15.28 -9.04
CA ALA A 28 4.66 -16.73 -9.13
C ALA A 28 3.22 -17.31 -9.05
N THR A 29 2.20 -16.47 -8.86
CA THR A 29 0.79 -16.89 -8.75
C THR A 29 0.01 -16.56 -10.03
N GLN A 30 -0.98 -17.38 -10.38
CA GLN A 30 -1.80 -17.15 -11.57
C GLN A 30 -2.74 -15.94 -11.45
N GLN A 31 -3.02 -15.52 -10.22
CA GLN A 31 -3.89 -14.39 -9.89
C GLN A 31 -3.23 -13.04 -10.20
N VAL A 32 -1.91 -13.01 -10.41
CA VAL A 32 -1.15 -11.80 -10.68
C VAL A 32 -0.75 -11.77 -12.15
N GLU A 33 -1.24 -10.78 -12.86
CA GLU A 33 -0.84 -10.52 -14.25
C GLU A 33 0.52 -9.83 -14.29
N GLN A 34 0.74 -8.90 -13.34
CA GLN A 34 1.94 -8.07 -13.32
C GLN A 34 2.30 -7.66 -11.89
N ALA A 35 3.60 -7.63 -11.57
CA ALA A 35 4.12 -7.08 -10.32
C ALA A 35 5.42 -6.29 -10.62
N VAL A 36 5.41 -4.98 -10.41
CA VAL A 36 6.52 -4.07 -10.76
C VAL A 36 6.85 -3.16 -9.59
N ILE A 37 8.12 -3.12 -9.22
CA ILE A 37 8.64 -2.08 -8.33
C ILE A 37 8.87 -0.82 -9.17
N THR A 38 8.23 0.27 -8.78
CA THR A 38 8.27 1.55 -9.49
C THR A 38 8.46 2.70 -8.51
N ASP A 39 9.01 3.81 -8.99
CA ASP A 39 9.08 5.05 -8.23
C ASP A 39 7.88 5.92 -8.59
N VAL A 40 7.06 6.25 -7.58
CA VAL A 40 5.90 7.13 -7.73
C VAL A 40 6.12 8.34 -6.84
N ASN A 41 6.39 9.49 -7.44
CA ASN A 41 6.61 10.76 -6.76
C ASN A 41 7.73 10.69 -5.69
N GLY A 42 8.83 9.98 -5.97
CA GLY A 42 9.97 9.84 -5.06
C GLY A 42 9.77 8.76 -3.99
N HIS A 43 8.75 7.91 -4.14
CA HIS A 43 8.51 6.78 -3.25
C HIS A 43 8.52 5.48 -4.05
N LEU A 44 9.50 4.62 -3.76
CA LEU A 44 9.51 3.24 -4.25
C LEU A 44 8.30 2.48 -3.70
N GLU A 45 7.55 1.86 -4.59
CA GLU A 45 6.41 1.01 -4.26
C GLU A 45 6.34 -0.20 -5.19
N LEU A 46 5.77 -1.29 -4.69
CA LEU A 46 5.38 -2.42 -5.52
C LEU A 46 3.95 -2.20 -6.03
N ARG A 47 3.78 -2.11 -7.34
CA ARG A 47 2.46 -2.11 -8.01
C ARG A 47 2.16 -3.47 -8.59
N VAL A 48 0.98 -3.98 -8.28
CA VAL A 48 0.47 -5.27 -8.74
C VAL A 48 -0.81 -5.04 -9.51
N THR A 49 -0.90 -5.65 -10.69
CA THR A 49 -2.14 -5.78 -11.46
C THR A 49 -2.60 -7.23 -11.36
N PHE A 50 -3.84 -7.44 -10.92
CA PHE A 50 -4.40 -8.78 -10.83
C PHE A 50 -4.97 -9.22 -12.18
N ALA A 51 -4.89 -10.53 -12.44
CA ALA A 51 -5.37 -11.13 -13.67
C ALA A 51 -6.90 -11.12 -13.73
N GLN A 52 -7.44 -10.52 -14.80
CA GLN A 52 -8.87 -10.34 -15.03
C GLN A 52 -9.74 -11.61 -14.88
N PRO A 53 -9.30 -12.81 -15.30
CA PRO A 53 -10.12 -14.03 -15.16
C PRO A 53 -10.47 -14.41 -13.71
N TYR A 54 -9.79 -13.83 -12.72
CA TYR A 54 -10.04 -14.05 -11.29
C TYR A 54 -10.99 -13.03 -10.66
N TYR A 55 -11.53 -12.11 -11.46
CA TYR A 55 -12.42 -11.05 -11.00
C TYR A 55 -13.81 -11.13 -11.64
N PRO A 56 -14.87 -10.65 -10.96
CA PRO A 56 -16.17 -10.47 -11.58
C PRO A 56 -16.08 -9.56 -12.81
N VAL A 57 -16.92 -9.81 -13.82
CA VAL A 57 -16.95 -9.03 -15.07
C VAL A 57 -17.20 -7.53 -14.88
N LEU A 58 -17.74 -7.12 -13.73
CA LEU A 58 -17.99 -5.72 -13.39
C LEU A 58 -16.73 -4.95 -12.98
N VAL A 59 -15.64 -5.66 -12.64
CA VAL A 59 -14.36 -5.06 -12.27
C VAL A 59 -13.51 -4.95 -13.53
N ASP A 60 -13.30 -3.75 -14.03
CA ASP A 60 -12.47 -3.49 -15.22
C ASP A 60 -10.98 -3.69 -14.94
N LYS A 61 -10.56 -3.37 -13.71
CA LYS A 61 -9.17 -3.52 -13.27
C LYS A 61 -9.07 -3.60 -11.76
N ALA A 62 -8.33 -4.59 -11.26
CA ALA A 62 -7.96 -4.67 -9.84
C ALA A 62 -6.45 -4.46 -9.66
N THR A 63 -6.07 -3.65 -8.68
CA THR A 63 -4.68 -3.32 -8.37
C THR A 63 -4.37 -3.35 -6.88
N LEU A 64 -3.12 -3.64 -6.55
CA LEU A 64 -2.56 -3.50 -5.22
C LEU A 64 -1.29 -2.63 -5.29
N ALA A 65 -1.19 -1.61 -4.45
CA ALA A 65 0.03 -0.85 -4.24
C ALA A 65 0.56 -1.13 -2.83
N VAL A 66 1.85 -1.46 -2.72
CA VAL A 66 2.51 -1.78 -1.44
C VAL A 66 3.73 -0.89 -1.25
N ARG A 67 3.79 -0.20 -0.12
CA ARG A 67 4.99 0.46 0.41
C ARG A 67 5.33 -0.15 1.75
N TRP A 68 6.59 -0.49 1.95
CA TRP A 68 7.11 -1.04 3.19
C TRP A 68 8.35 -0.25 3.60
N TYR A 69 8.47 0.04 4.89
CA TYR A 69 9.54 0.84 5.45
C TYR A 69 10.44 -0.01 6.36
N THR A 70 11.70 0.39 6.53
CA THR A 70 12.69 -0.37 7.32
C THR A 70 12.39 -0.47 8.82
N ASN A 71 11.38 0.26 9.30
CA ASN A 71 10.86 0.21 10.67
C ASN A 71 9.55 -0.63 10.79
N ASP A 72 9.23 -1.42 9.77
CA ASP A 72 8.02 -2.22 9.60
C ASP A 72 6.71 -1.45 9.51
N ASP A 73 6.76 -0.13 9.32
CA ASP A 73 5.60 0.63 8.88
C ASP A 73 5.29 0.27 7.42
N PHE A 74 4.02 0.39 7.02
CA PHE A 74 3.60 0.08 5.66
C PHE A 74 2.35 0.85 5.25
N LYS A 75 2.13 0.90 3.93
CA LYS A 75 0.87 1.30 3.31
C LYS A 75 0.53 0.29 2.23
N ILE A 76 -0.65 -0.30 2.33
CA ILE A 76 -1.19 -1.24 1.34
C ILE A 76 -2.51 -0.66 0.86
N HIS A 77 -2.62 -0.40 -0.44
CA HIS A 77 -3.83 0.14 -1.06
C HIS A 77 -4.32 -0.83 -2.11
N TYR A 78 -5.54 -1.34 -1.90
CA TYR A 78 -6.24 -2.14 -2.87
C TYR A 78 -7.31 -1.28 -3.57
N ARG A 79 -7.39 -1.40 -4.89
CA ARG A 79 -8.35 -0.64 -5.70
C ARG A 79 -8.87 -1.45 -6.88
N GLU A 80 -10.19 -1.46 -6.99
CA GLU A 80 -10.95 -1.90 -8.16
C GLU A 80 -11.47 -0.67 -8.92
N VAL A 81 -11.37 -0.72 -10.24
CA VAL A 81 -12.02 0.20 -11.17
C VAL A 81 -13.20 -0.52 -11.78
N HIS A 82 -14.36 0.14 -11.74
CA HIS A 82 -15.61 -0.28 -12.37
C HIS A 82 -16.00 0.80 -13.39
N ALA A 83 -16.97 0.51 -14.26
CA ALA A 83 -17.35 1.42 -15.34
C ALA A 83 -17.64 2.87 -14.89
N ASP A 84 -18.40 3.03 -13.79
CA ASP A 84 -18.84 4.33 -13.27
C ASP A 84 -18.36 4.63 -11.84
N SER A 85 -17.51 3.78 -11.26
CA SER A 85 -17.09 3.92 -9.86
C SER A 85 -15.75 3.27 -9.57
N ALA A 86 -15.24 3.51 -8.36
CA ALA A 86 -14.11 2.78 -7.82
C ALA A 86 -14.47 2.21 -6.45
N TRP A 87 -13.86 1.09 -6.13
CA TRP A 87 -13.94 0.48 -4.81
C TRP A 87 -12.51 0.31 -4.30
N GLU A 88 -12.21 0.91 -3.16
CA GLU A 88 -10.87 0.88 -2.60
C GLU A 88 -10.87 0.77 -1.08
N CYS A 89 -9.85 0.07 -0.56
CA CYS A 89 -9.58 -0.03 0.86
C CYS A 89 -8.07 0.01 1.11
N ARG A 90 -7.69 0.38 2.33
CA ARG A 90 -6.27 0.50 2.72
C ARG A 90 -5.98 -0.15 4.06
N TRP A 91 -4.77 -0.66 4.18
CA TRP A 91 -4.17 -1.06 5.44
C TRP A 91 -2.89 -0.27 5.63
N ASP A 92 -2.85 0.51 6.69
CA ASP A 92 -1.70 1.33 7.02
C ASP A 92 -1.18 0.94 8.39
N ARG A 93 0.14 0.90 8.52
CA ARG A 93 0.83 0.79 9.80
C ARG A 93 1.79 1.96 9.90
N HIS A 94 1.58 2.84 10.86
CA HIS A 94 2.52 3.91 11.17
C HIS A 94 2.29 4.41 12.59
N ARG A 95 3.30 5.07 13.16
CA ARG A 95 3.11 5.76 14.43
C ARG A 95 2.12 6.92 14.20
N ASN A 96 1.06 6.97 15.01
CA ASN A 96 0.16 8.12 15.08
C ASN A 96 -0.08 8.45 16.56
N PRO A 97 0.13 9.70 17.01
CA PRO A 97 -0.13 10.10 18.40
C PRO A 97 -1.60 9.93 18.85
N HIS A 98 -2.55 9.83 17.91
CA HIS A 98 -3.98 9.85 18.23
C HIS A 98 -4.69 8.49 18.15
N ASN A 99 -4.07 7.48 17.53
CA ASN A 99 -4.75 6.22 17.17
C ASN A 99 -3.85 4.98 17.35
N THR A 100 -4.42 3.78 17.24
CA THR A 100 -3.66 2.52 17.20
C THR A 100 -2.75 2.47 15.99
N ARG A 101 -1.52 1.95 16.14
CA ARG A 101 -0.48 1.90 15.09
C ARG A 101 -0.95 1.25 13.77
N ASP A 102 -1.87 0.30 13.85
CA ASP A 102 -2.46 -0.40 12.70
C ASP A 102 -3.84 0.18 12.39
N HIS A 103 -4.08 0.47 11.12
CA HIS A 103 -5.27 1.15 10.61
C HIS A 103 -5.86 0.41 9.40
N PHE A 104 -7.17 0.25 9.40
CA PHE A 104 -7.93 -0.21 8.24
C PHE A 104 -8.86 0.91 7.77
N HIS A 105 -8.73 1.31 6.50
CA HIS A 105 -9.61 2.26 5.85
C HIS A 105 -10.61 1.47 4.99
N PRO A 106 -11.88 1.41 5.41
CA PRO A 106 -12.86 0.56 4.76
C PRO A 106 -13.23 1.09 3.37
N PRO A 107 -13.75 0.22 2.50
CA PRO A 107 -14.38 0.61 1.25
C PRO A 107 -15.64 1.46 1.45
N PRO A 108 -16.12 2.16 0.40
CA PRO A 108 -15.63 2.12 -0.99
C PRO A 108 -14.56 3.16 -1.33
N THR A 109 -14.31 4.14 -0.46
CA THR A 109 -13.46 5.30 -0.77
C THR A 109 -12.18 5.37 0.06
N ALA A 110 -11.87 4.31 0.83
CA ALA A 110 -10.74 4.26 1.76
C ALA A 110 -10.51 5.59 2.53
N PRO A 111 -11.56 6.17 3.15
CA PRO A 111 -11.48 7.53 3.68
C PRO A 111 -10.42 7.60 4.77
N THR A 112 -9.57 8.61 4.75
CA THR A 112 -8.71 8.93 5.89
C THR A 112 -9.62 9.33 7.05
N LEU A 113 -9.78 8.44 8.03
CA LEU A 113 -10.58 8.71 9.22
C LEU A 113 -9.79 9.66 10.13
N GLY A 114 -10.24 10.91 10.19
CA GLY A 114 -9.65 11.96 11.01
C GLY A 114 -8.67 12.81 10.20
N GLU A 115 -8.90 14.12 10.19
CA GLU A 115 -7.89 15.10 9.82
C GLU A 115 -6.59 14.76 10.55
N ASP A 116 -5.47 14.80 9.82
CA ASP A 116 -4.16 15.08 10.39
C ASP A 116 -4.26 16.45 11.07
N ALA A 117 -4.82 16.50 12.29
CA ALA A 117 -4.81 17.67 13.11
C ALA A 117 -3.38 17.85 13.61
N SER A 118 -2.72 18.79 12.95
CA SER A 118 -1.40 19.40 13.17
C SER A 118 -0.73 19.19 14.53
#